data_AF-A0A8S3JLW9-F1
#
_entry.id   AF-A0A8S3JLW9-F1
#
_cell.length_a   1.000
_cell.length_b   1.000
_cell.length_c   1.000
_cell.angle_alpha   90.00
_cell.angle_beta   90.00
_cell.angle_gamma   90.00
#
_symmetry.space_group_name_H-M   'P 1'
#
loop_
_entity.id
_entity.type
_entity.pdbx_description
1 polymer ?
#
loop_
_entity_poly.entity_id
_entity_poly.type
_entity_poly.pdbx_seq_one_letter_code
_entity_poly.pdbx_strand_id
1 'polypeptide(L)'
;FWLIDAQGVPDVLKLAHDVYREATSVPYMSRFVVFAKRNDPNESLVRVFCITDDKENKTLEMQEHFIEIAKSKEVEVINGNTIYLDLQSNNLQAIVKTNEQLTFTFRAFRENRLPCIFRIRDYQQDAIGRLIFSKDNGRLTS
;
A
#
# COMPACT_ATOMS: atom_id res chain seq x y z
N PHE A 1 -2.02 -4.10 34.32
CA PHE A 1 -3.07 -3.09 34.53
C PHE A 1 -2.71 -1.84 33.75
N TRP A 2 -3.69 -1.18 33.11
CA TRP A 2 -3.53 0.12 32.42
C TRP A 2 -4.32 1.19 33.19
N LEU A 3 -3.75 2.38 33.36
CA LEU A 3 -4.46 3.56 33.86
C LEU A 3 -4.87 4.41 32.66
N ILE A 4 -6.13 4.83 32.61
CA ILE A 4 -6.68 5.64 31.51
C ILE A 4 -7.39 6.84 32.13
N ASP A 5 -6.91 8.03 31.78
CA ASP A 5 -7.61 9.30 32.04
C ASP A 5 -8.29 9.74 30.73
N ALA A 6 -9.62 9.75 30.71
CA ALA A 6 -10.42 9.97 29.50
C ALA A 6 -11.62 10.88 29.80
N GLN A 7 -11.35 12.19 29.90
CA GLN A 7 -12.38 13.19 30.14
C GLN A 7 -13.31 13.33 28.92
N GLY A 8 -14.63 13.35 29.15
CA GLY A 8 -15.61 13.55 28.08
C GLY A 8 -15.78 12.37 27.12
N VAL A 9 -15.15 11.21 27.38
CA VAL A 9 -15.35 9.99 26.60
C VAL A 9 -16.53 9.22 27.17
N PRO A 10 -17.63 9.03 26.41
CA PRO A 10 -18.85 8.39 26.93
C PRO A 10 -18.67 6.89 27.18
N ASP A 11 -17.75 6.23 26.48
CA ASP A 11 -17.47 4.80 26.63
C ASP A 11 -15.95 4.54 26.71
N VAL A 12 -15.41 4.68 27.92
CA VAL A 12 -14.00 4.47 28.22
C VAL A 12 -13.60 2.99 28.02
N LEU A 13 -14.52 2.05 28.20
CA LEU A 13 -14.24 0.62 28.01
C LEU A 13 -14.03 0.29 26.54
N LYS A 14 -14.88 0.81 25.65
CA LYS A 14 -14.68 0.68 24.20
C LYS A 14 -13.35 1.31 23.77
N LEU A 15 -13.03 2.52 24.24
CA LEU A 15 -11.75 3.15 23.97
C LEU A 15 -10.58 2.27 24.42
N ALA A 16 -10.60 1.78 25.67
CA ALA A 16 -9.58 0.90 26.21
C ALA A 16 -9.43 -0.38 25.37
N HIS A 17 -10.55 -0.96 24.93
CA HIS A 17 -10.56 -2.16 24.10
C HIS A 17 -9.95 -1.90 22.72
N ASP A 18 -10.31 -0.80 22.06
CA ASP A 18 -9.78 -0.45 20.74
C ASP A 18 -8.27 -0.17 20.81
N VAL A 19 -7.80 0.59 21.81
CA VAL A 19 -6.37 0.85 22.02
C VAL A 19 -5.62 -0.45 22.35
N TYR A 20 -6.19 -1.32 23.20
CA TYR A 20 -5.58 -2.61 23.51
C TYR A 20 -5.45 -3.49 22.27
N ARG A 21 -6.49 -3.57 21.42
CA ARG A 21 -6.44 -4.34 20.17
C ARG A 21 -5.35 -3.83 19.23
N GLU A 22 -5.22 -2.52 19.08
CA GLU A 22 -4.18 -1.94 18.24
C GLU A 22 -2.78 -2.15 18.83
N ALA A 23 -2.59 -1.90 20.13
CA ALA A 23 -1.30 -2.01 20.81
C ALA A 23 -0.77 -3.45 20.92
N THR A 24 -1.65 -4.45 20.94
CA THR A 24 -1.27 -5.87 20.96
C THR A 24 -0.99 -6.45 19.58
N SER A 25 -1.26 -5.69 18.52
CA SER A 25 -1.00 -6.13 17.16
C SER A 25 0.50 -6.19 16.89
N VAL A 26 0.97 -7.25 16.24
CA VAL A 26 2.41 -7.46 16.00
C VAL A 26 2.89 -6.64 14.80
N PRO A 27 3.83 -5.68 14.99
CA PRO A 27 4.46 -4.96 13.91
C PRO A 27 5.55 -5.80 13.22
N TYR A 28 5.63 -5.66 11.90
CA TYR A 28 6.66 -6.27 11.08
C TYR A 28 7.39 -5.20 10.29
N MET A 29 8.71 -5.33 10.21
CA MET A 29 9.52 -4.51 9.32
C MET A 29 9.40 -5.04 7.90
N SER A 30 9.00 -4.16 6.98
CA SER A 30 8.72 -4.52 5.59
C SER A 30 9.17 -3.43 4.63
N ARG A 31 9.33 -3.79 3.36
CA ARG A 31 9.61 -2.86 2.26
C ARG A 31 8.52 -2.94 1.21
N PHE A 32 8.20 -1.79 0.64
CA PHE A 32 7.34 -1.69 -0.53
C PHE A 32 8.20 -1.67 -1.79
N VAL A 33 7.93 -2.58 -2.73
CA VAL A 33 8.65 -2.67 -4.00
C VAL A 33 7.65 -2.58 -5.13
N VAL A 34 7.93 -1.75 -6.12
CA VAL A 34 7.04 -1.48 -7.24
C VAL A 34 7.73 -1.89 -8.52
N PHE A 35 7.08 -2.79 -9.24
CA PHE A 35 7.50 -3.28 -10.54
C PHE A 35 6.55 -2.75 -11.61
N ALA A 36 7.08 -2.41 -12.78
CA ALA A 36 6.26 -2.00 -13.91
C ALA A 36 6.68 -2.70 -15.21
N LYS A 37 5.70 -2.88 -16.09
CA LYS A 37 5.89 -3.36 -17.46
C LYS A 37 4.95 -2.62 -18.39
N ARG A 38 5.51 -2.00 -19.42
CA ARG A 38 4.75 -1.29 -20.44
C ARG A 38 4.64 -2.17 -21.68
N ASN A 39 3.46 -2.75 -21.88
CA ASN A 39 3.13 -3.49 -23.10
C ASN A 39 2.47 -2.61 -24.15
N ASP A 40 1.86 -1.51 -23.71
CA ASP A 40 1.10 -0.57 -24.53
C ASP A 40 1.68 0.84 -24.36
N PRO A 41 1.70 1.69 -25.40
CA PRO A 41 2.17 3.06 -25.26
C PRO A 41 1.36 3.87 -24.24
N ASN A 42 0.10 3.52 -23.99
CA ASN A 42 -0.82 4.32 -23.20
C ASN A 42 -0.96 3.78 -21.77
N GLU A 43 -0.63 2.51 -21.56
CA GLU A 43 -0.85 1.80 -20.31
C GLU A 43 0.38 1.02 -19.83
N SER A 44 0.58 1.03 -18.51
CA SER A 44 1.59 0.21 -17.85
C SER A 44 0.92 -0.72 -16.84
N LEU A 45 1.29 -1.99 -16.90
CA LEU A 45 1.03 -2.93 -15.82
C LEU A 45 1.96 -2.60 -14.67
N VAL A 46 1.42 -2.54 -13.46
CA VAL A 46 2.18 -2.25 -12.24
C VAL A 46 1.88 -3.35 -11.22
N ARG A 47 2.91 -3.78 -10.50
CA ARG A 47 2.80 -4.74 -9.41
C ARG A 47 3.48 -4.17 -8.19
N VAL A 48 2.68 -4.01 -7.16
CA VAL A 48 3.13 -3.51 -5.88
C VAL A 48 3.25 -4.68 -4.92
N PHE A 49 4.33 -4.69 -4.15
CA PHE A 49 4.56 -5.72 -3.15
C PHE A 49 4.94 -5.13 -1.81
N CYS A 50 4.57 -5.86 -0.75
CA CYS A 50 5.01 -5.60 0.62
C CYS A 50 5.71 -6.86 1.16
N ILE A 51 7.03 -6.77 1.33
CA ILE A 51 7.91 -7.92 1.62
C ILE A 51 8.58 -7.80 2.98
N THR A 52 8.58 -8.90 3.74
CA THR A 52 9.16 -9.01 5.09
C THR A 52 10.49 -9.77 5.12
N ASP A 53 10.94 -10.33 3.99
CA ASP A 53 12.12 -11.20 3.89
C ASP A 53 13.18 -10.59 2.96
N ASP A 54 14.45 -10.90 3.21
CA ASP A 54 15.64 -10.42 2.48
C ASP A 54 15.88 -11.17 1.15
N LYS A 55 15.09 -12.21 0.84
CA LYS A 55 15.11 -12.85 -0.48
C LYS A 55 14.36 -11.99 -1.50
N GLU A 56 14.95 -10.84 -1.83
CA GLU A 56 14.42 -9.86 -2.78
C GLU A 56 14.42 -10.33 -4.24
N ASN A 57 14.98 -11.50 -4.54
CA ASN A 57 15.04 -12.04 -5.90
C ASN A 57 13.69 -12.59 -6.34
N LYS A 58 12.80 -11.69 -6.75
CA LYS A 58 11.55 -12.02 -7.43
C LYS A 58 11.80 -12.42 -8.88
N THR A 59 12.18 -13.67 -9.04
CA THR A 59 12.51 -14.26 -10.34
C THR A 59 11.35 -14.20 -11.32
N LEU A 60 10.11 -14.26 -10.84
CA LEU A 60 8.92 -14.24 -11.70
C LEU A 60 8.75 -12.89 -12.40
N GLU A 61 8.85 -11.78 -11.67
CA GLU A 61 8.73 -10.43 -12.24
C GLU A 61 9.80 -10.21 -13.32
N MET A 62 11.03 -10.63 -13.05
CA MET A 62 12.12 -10.57 -14.01
C MET A 62 11.85 -11.45 -15.24
N GLN A 63 11.39 -12.69 -15.04
CA GLN A 63 11.05 -13.62 -16.12
C GLN A 63 9.90 -13.09 -16.99
N GLU A 64 8.95 -12.37 -16.40
CA GLU A 64 7.84 -11.74 -17.10
C GLU A 64 8.20 -10.34 -17.65
N HIS A 65 9.47 -9.94 -17.59
CA HIS A 65 10.00 -8.66 -18.08
C HIS A 65 9.42 -7.42 -17.39
N PHE A 66 9.07 -7.54 -16.11
CA PHE A 66 8.86 -6.37 -15.25
C PHE A 66 10.20 -5.82 -14.78
N ILE A 67 10.28 -4.50 -14.62
CA ILE A 67 11.43 -3.81 -14.05
C ILE A 67 11.06 -3.18 -12.71
N GLU A 68 11.97 -3.20 -11.75
CA GLU A 68 11.81 -2.44 -10.50
C GLU A 68 11.92 -0.95 -10.80
N ILE A 69 10.90 -0.17 -10.43
CA ILE A 69 10.84 1.28 -10.67
C ILE A 69 10.88 2.10 -9.38
N ALA A 70 10.57 1.49 -8.24
CA ALA A 70 10.65 2.14 -6.94
C ALA A 70 10.75 1.11 -5.82
N LYS A 71 11.46 1.51 -4.76
CA LYS A 71 11.61 0.74 -3.52
C LYS A 71 11.61 1.68 -2.34
N SER A 72 10.84 1.36 -1.30
CA SER A 72 10.81 2.13 -0.07
C SER A 72 11.97 1.74 0.85
N LYS A 73 12.26 2.62 1.82
CA LYS A 73 12.95 2.20 3.04
C LYS A 73 12.11 1.19 3.81
N GLU A 74 12.74 0.53 4.78
CA GLU A 74 12.04 -0.32 5.72
C GLU A 74 11.08 0.49 6.60
N VAL A 75 9.88 -0.04 6.77
CA VAL A 75 8.79 0.58 7.54
C VAL A 75 8.01 -0.48 8.31
N GLU A 76 7.40 -0.06 9.42
CA GLU A 76 6.53 -0.93 10.19
C GLU A 76 5.17 -1.09 9.53
N VAL A 77 4.74 -2.35 9.38
CA VAL A 77 3.42 -2.74 8.91
C VAL A 77 2.82 -3.75 9.89
N ILE A 78 1.52 -3.61 10.15
CA ILE A 78 0.83 -4.44 11.14
C ILE A 78 0.15 -5.61 10.43
N ASN A 79 0.40 -6.83 10.87
CA ASN A 79 -0.21 -8.03 10.30
C ASN A 79 -1.74 -7.98 10.41
N GLY A 80 -2.42 -8.21 9.29
CA GLY A 80 -3.88 -8.14 9.18
C GLY A 80 -4.42 -6.76 8.80
N ASN A 81 -3.61 -5.70 8.82
CA ASN A 81 -4.07 -4.37 8.42
C ASN A 81 -4.21 -4.26 6.90
N THR A 82 -5.26 -3.54 6.50
CA THR A 82 -5.47 -3.10 5.12
C THR A 82 -4.53 -1.95 4.81
N ILE A 83 -3.83 -2.04 3.68
CA ILE A 83 -2.96 -1.00 3.15
C ILE A 83 -3.60 -0.42 1.90
N TYR A 84 -3.87 0.88 1.95
CA TYR A 84 -4.40 1.64 0.82
C TYR A 84 -3.26 2.23 -0.01
N LEU A 85 -3.45 2.24 -1.32
CA LEU A 85 -2.51 2.77 -2.29
C LEU A 85 -3.17 3.96 -3.01
N ASP A 86 -2.53 5.12 -2.93
CA ASP A 86 -2.93 6.32 -3.66
C ASP A 86 -1.84 6.75 -4.65
N LEU A 87 -2.26 7.21 -5.83
CA LEU A 87 -1.37 7.69 -6.89
C LEU A 87 -1.50 9.20 -7.03
N GLN A 88 -0.49 9.91 -6.56
CA GLN A 88 -0.36 11.34 -6.78
C GLN A 88 0.42 11.60 -8.07
N SER A 89 -0.29 11.98 -9.13
CA SER A 89 0.31 12.27 -10.43
C SER A 89 -0.54 13.25 -11.25
N ASN A 90 0.15 14.09 -12.03
CA ASN A 90 -0.47 14.98 -13.00
C ASN A 90 -0.84 14.25 -14.30
N ASN A 91 -0.08 13.22 -14.67
CA ASN A 91 -0.17 12.60 -15.99
C ASN A 91 -0.54 11.10 -15.95
N LEU A 92 -0.42 10.44 -14.80
CA LEU A 92 -0.84 9.05 -14.62
C LEU A 92 -2.23 8.99 -13.97
N GLN A 93 -3.00 7.97 -14.32
CA GLN A 93 -4.27 7.65 -13.68
C GLN A 93 -4.38 6.14 -13.47
N ALA A 94 -4.80 5.73 -12.27
CA ALA A 94 -5.11 4.33 -12.01
C ALA A 94 -6.42 3.92 -12.70
N ILE A 95 -6.38 2.80 -13.41
CA ILE A 95 -7.57 2.15 -13.96
C ILE A 95 -8.14 1.24 -12.88
N VAL A 96 -9.20 1.71 -12.23
CA VAL A 96 -9.96 0.97 -11.21
C VAL A 96 -11.43 0.95 -11.61
N LYS A 97 -12.19 -0.06 -11.14
CA LYS A 97 -13.64 -0.05 -11.34
C LYS A 97 -14.27 1.07 -10.51
N THR A 98 -15.47 1.48 -10.89
CA THR A 98 -16.24 2.47 -10.14
C THR A 98 -16.38 2.05 -8.67
N ASN A 99 -16.02 2.94 -7.75
CA ASN A 99 -16.02 2.73 -6.29
C ASN A 99 -14.97 1.73 -5.75
N GLU A 100 -14.03 1.27 -6.56
CA GLU A 100 -12.93 0.41 -6.10
C GLU A 100 -11.72 1.27 -5.67
N GLN A 101 -11.10 0.88 -4.56
CA GLN A 101 -9.84 1.48 -4.10
C GLN A 101 -8.70 0.47 -4.30
N LEU A 102 -7.52 0.96 -4.65
CA LEU A 102 -6.33 0.12 -4.69
C LEU A 102 -5.91 -0.21 -3.26
N THR A 103 -6.07 -1.48 -2.88
CA THR A 103 -5.83 -1.91 -1.51
C THR A 103 -5.42 -3.38 -1.44
N PHE A 104 -4.67 -3.76 -0.42
CA PHE A 104 -4.40 -5.15 -0.07
C PHE A 104 -4.27 -5.31 1.44
N THR A 105 -4.57 -6.50 1.97
CA THR A 105 -4.32 -6.81 3.38
C THR A 105 -2.91 -7.36 3.55
N PHE A 106 -2.11 -6.73 4.40
CA PHE A 106 -0.79 -7.23 4.72
C PHE A 106 -0.88 -8.48 5.60
N ARG A 107 -0.20 -9.54 5.18
CA ARG A 107 -0.04 -10.80 5.90
C ARG A 107 1.46 -11.10 6.02
N ALA A 108 1.95 -11.19 7.25
CA ALA A 108 3.34 -11.51 7.52
C ALA A 108 3.71 -12.88 6.94
N PHE A 109 4.95 -12.99 6.43
CA PHE A 109 5.51 -14.22 5.84
C PHE A 109 4.70 -14.82 4.67
N ARG A 110 3.85 -14.00 4.03
CA ARG A 110 3.13 -14.34 2.80
C ARG A 110 3.49 -13.34 1.72
N GLU A 111 3.26 -13.74 0.47
CA GLU A 111 3.31 -12.79 -0.63
C GLU A 111 2.14 -11.81 -0.52
N ASN A 112 2.46 -10.54 -0.33
CA ASN A 112 1.50 -9.44 -0.41
C ASN A 112 1.73 -8.75 -1.75
N ARG A 113 0.84 -9.01 -2.71
CA ARG A 113 0.95 -8.54 -4.09
C ARG A 113 -0.34 -7.87 -4.53
N LEU A 114 -0.22 -6.67 -5.08
CA LEU A 114 -1.32 -5.91 -5.67
C LEU A 114 -1.01 -5.60 -7.14
N PRO A 115 -1.67 -6.26 -8.11
CA PRO A 115 -1.62 -5.86 -9.50
C PRO A 115 -2.51 -4.64 -9.74
N CYS A 116 -2.03 -3.67 -10.52
CA CYS A 116 -2.80 -2.52 -10.96
C CYS A 116 -2.36 -2.08 -12.36
N ILE A 117 -3.16 -1.24 -13.01
CA ILE A 117 -2.87 -0.70 -14.34
C ILE A 117 -2.94 0.82 -14.27
N PHE A 118 -1.89 1.49 -14.74
CA PHE A 118 -1.83 2.94 -14.83
C PHE A 118 -1.84 3.38 -16.29
N ARG A 119 -2.65 4.39 -16.59
CA ARG A 119 -2.79 5.02 -17.90
C ARG A 119 -2.12 6.38 -17.94
N ILE A 120 -1.44 6.68 -19.03
CA ILE A 120 -0.90 8.00 -19.37
C ILE A 120 -2.01 8.85 -19.96
N ARG A 121 -2.19 10.08 -19.46
CA ARG A 121 -3.21 11.02 -19.92
C ARG A 121 -2.73 11.88 -21.10
N ASP A 122 -1.47 12.29 -21.08
CA ASP A 122 -0.83 13.16 -22.07
C ASP A 122 0.58 12.63 -22.42
N TYR A 123 0.78 12.27 -23.69
CA TYR A 123 2.06 11.73 -24.20
C TYR A 123 3.18 12.77 -24.28
N GLN A 124 2.84 14.06 -24.23
CA GLN A 124 3.83 15.13 -24.26
C GLN A 124 4.42 15.43 -22.88
N GLN A 125 3.85 14.85 -21.83
CA GLN A 125 4.31 15.01 -20.45
C GLN A 125 4.97 13.75 -19.92
N ASP A 126 5.87 13.91 -18.96
CA ASP A 126 6.53 12.78 -18.32
C ASP A 126 5.52 11.91 -17.56
N ALA A 127 5.69 10.59 -17.67
CA ALA A 127 4.87 9.58 -17.03
C ALA A 127 5.34 9.31 -15.59
N ILE A 128 5.39 10.36 -14.76
CA ILE A 128 5.91 10.31 -13.39
C ILE A 128 4.77 10.47 -12.37
N GLY A 129 4.87 9.77 -11.25
CA GLY A 129 3.94 9.89 -10.14
C GLY A 129 4.55 9.42 -8.84
N ARG A 130 3.86 9.69 -7.74
CA ARG A 130 4.22 9.23 -6.40
C ARG A 130 3.14 8.29 -5.89
N LEU A 131 3.58 7.09 -5.47
CA LEU A 131 2.70 6.14 -4.79
C LEU A 131 2.78 6.37 -3.27
N ILE A 132 1.61 6.54 -2.65
CA ILE A 132 1.45 6.72 -1.22
C ILE A 132 0.77 5.47 -0.64
N PHE A 133 1.34 4.97 0.45
CA PHE A 133 0.84 3.82 1.18
C PHE A 133 0.30 4.30 2.54
N SER A 134 -0.97 4.03 2.84
CA SER A 134 -1.62 4.48 4.07
C SER A 134 -2.37 3.36 4.78
N LYS A 135 -2.51 3.49 6.11
CA LYS A 135 -3.36 2.63 6.94
C LYS A 135 -4.84 3.01 6.84
N ASP A 136 -5.12 4.26 6.49
CA ASP A 136 -6.46 4.82 6.36
C ASP A 136 -6.83 5.02 4.89
N ASN A 137 -8.13 4.94 4.61
CA ASN A 137 -8.69 5.05 3.25
C ASN A 137 -8.69 6.48 2.66
N GLY A 138 -7.99 7.42 3.30
CA GLY A 138 -7.90 8.83 2.88
C GLY A 138 -9.22 9.60 2.93
N ARG A 139 -10.34 9.00 3.37
CA ARG A 139 -11.68 9.62 3.41
C ARG A 139 -12.01 10.30 4.74
N LEU A 140 -11.08 10.36 5.69
CA LEU A 140 -11.28 11.00 6.99
C LEU A 140 -10.81 12.47 7.05
N THR A 141 -10.38 13.03 5.91
CA THR A 141 -10.08 14.46 5.78
C THR A 141 -10.78 15.04 4.55
N SER A 142 -12.10 15.16 4.61
CA SER A 142 -12.91 16.03 3.73
C SER A 142 -14.20 16.39 4.43
#